data_AF-A0A6M5UN85-F1
#
_entry.id   AF-A0A6M5UN85-F1
#
_cell.length_a   1.000
_cell.length_b   1.000
_cell.length_c   1.000
_cell.angle_alpha   90.00
_cell.angle_beta   90.00
_cell.angle_gamma   90.00
#
_symmetry.space_group_name_H-M   'P 1'
#
loop_
_entity.id
_entity.type
_entity.pdbx_description
1 polymer ?
#
loop_
_entity_poly.entity_id
_entity_poly.type
_entity_poly.pdbx_seq_one_letter_code
_entity_poly.pdbx_strand_id
1 'polypeptide(L)' 'MLVRATIQQIPPDNARTYDLETRDVVIDDAASYEEGKARIAPEVPEGWRVIGYSTW' A
#
# COMPACT_ATOMS: atom_id res chain seq x y z
N MET A 1 7.76 1.57 15.56
CA MET A 1 6.36 1.08 15.48
C MET A 1 6.19 0.54 14.07
N LEU A 2 5.48 -0.58 13.91
CA LEU A 2 5.33 -1.18 12.59
C LEU A 2 4.08 -0.63 11.90
N VAL A 3 4.26 -0.13 10.68
CA VAL A 3 3.18 0.31 9.79
C VAL A 3 3.27 -0.52 8.51
N ARG A 4 2.17 -1.16 8.16
CA ARG A 4 2.00 -1.94 6.93
C ARG A 4 0.95 -1.27 6.06
N ALA A 5 1.18 -1.23 4.75
CA ALA A 5 0.16 -0.94 3.76
C ALA A 5 0.00 -2.11 2.81
N THR A 6 -1.24 -2.46 2.50
CA THR A 6 -1.55 -3.37 1.41
C THR A 6 -1.85 -2.55 0.17
N ILE A 7 -1.08 -2.80 -0.89
CA ILE A 7 -1.24 -2.18 -2.21
C ILE A 7 -1.84 -3.19 -3.18
N GLN A 8 -2.58 -2.69 -4.17
CA GLN A 8 -3.19 -3.46 -5.23
C GLN A 8 -2.92 -2.79 -6.58
N GLN A 9 -2.73 -3.57 -7.63
CA GLN A 9 -2.72 -3.05 -9.00
C GLN A 9 -4.03 -2.29 -9.33
N ILE A 10 -3.90 -1.20 -10.06
CA ILE A 10 -5.03 -0.45 -10.60
C ILE A 10 -5.43 -1.12 -11.92
N PRO A 11 -6.68 -1.58 -12.07
CA PRO A 11 -7.12 -2.14 -13.34
C PRO A 11 -7.09 -1.04 -14.43
N PRO A 12 -6.74 -1.38 -15.68
CA PRO A 12 -6.65 -0.41 -16.77
C PRO A 12 -8.02 0.20 -17.14
N ASP A 13 -9.11 -0.50 -16.81
CA ASP A 13 -10.48 -0.03 -16.95
C ASP A 13 -11.39 -0.57 -15.83
N ASN A 14 -12.68 -0.23 -15.88
CA ASN A 14 -13.66 -0.69 -14.89
C ASN A 14 -14.24 -2.09 -15.20
N ALA A 15 -13.59 -2.90 -16.05
CA ALA A 15 -14.03 -4.27 -16.27
C ALA A 15 -13.84 -5.13 -15.01
N ARG A 16 -14.78 -6.04 -14.77
CA ARG A 16 -14.85 -6.83 -13.53
C ARG A 16 -13.98 -8.10 -13.50
N THR A 17 -13.13 -8.30 -14.49
CA THR A 17 -12.50 -9.60 -14.78
C THR A 17 -10.98 -9.58 -14.72
N TYR A 18 -10.37 -8.71 -13.91
CA TYR A 18 -8.93 -8.74 -13.69
C TYR A 18 -8.57 -9.49 -12.42
N ASP A 19 -7.60 -10.40 -12.55
CA ASP A 19 -6.84 -10.90 -11.41
C ASP A 19 -5.81 -9.85 -11.02
N LEU A 20 -6.16 -8.98 -10.06
CA LEU A 20 -5.29 -7.92 -9.58
C LEU A 20 -4.36 -8.45 -8.49
N GLU A 21 -3.06 -8.24 -8.68
CA GLU A 21 -2.08 -8.57 -7.64
C GLU A 21 -2.22 -7.64 -6.44
N THR A 22 -1.98 -8.20 -5.25
CA THR A 22 -1.80 -7.46 -4.01
C THR A 22 -0.42 -7.70 -3.45
N ARG A 23 0.16 -6.68 -2.82
CA ARG A 23 1.48 -6.73 -2.18
C ARG A 23 1.44 -5.91 -0.90
N ASP A 24 2.39 -6.17 -0.03
CA ASP A 24 2.55 -5.42 1.22
C ASP A 24 3.83 -4.60 1.21
N VAL A 25 3.71 -3.37 1.70
CA VAL A 25 4.84 -2.49 2.01
C VAL A 25 4.88 -2.30 3.52
N VAL A 26 6.03 -2.52 4.13
CA VAL A 26 6.19 -2.52 5.59
C VAL A 26 7.30 -1.54 5.99
N ILE A 27 7.00 -0.70 6.96
CA ILE A 27 7.95 0.15 7.68
C ILE A 27 7.94 -0.30 9.14
N ASP A 28 9.03 -0.84 9.65
CA ASP A 28 9.11 -1.42 11.00
C ASP A 28 9.63 -0.45 12.07
N ASP A 29 10.14 0.71 11.66
CA ASP A 29 10.82 1.69 12.51
C ASP A 29 10.18 3.09 12.51
N ALA A 30 8.90 3.23 12.15
CA ALA A 30 8.23 4.52 12.16
C ALA A 30 8.05 5.04 13.60
N ALA A 31 8.24 6.33 13.83
CA ALA A 31 7.97 6.98 15.11
C ALA A 31 6.47 7.28 15.30
N SER A 32 5.69 7.36 14.21
CA SER A 32 4.24 7.54 14.24
C SER A 32 3.53 6.92 13.04
N TYR A 33 2.19 6.80 13.12
CA TYR A 33 1.39 6.23 12.03
C TYR A 33 1.43 7.11 10.78
N GLU A 34 1.35 8.43 10.96
CA GLU A 34 1.41 9.39 9.86
C GLU A 34 2.79 9.44 9.21
N GLU A 35 3.87 9.31 9.98
CA GLU A 35 5.21 9.14 9.42
C GLU A 35 5.33 7.85 8.60
N GLY A 36 4.84 6.72 9.14
CA GLY A 36 4.85 5.44 8.43
C GLY A 36 4.08 5.51 7.11
N LYS A 37 2.90 6.16 7.09
CA LYS A 37 2.15 6.43 5.85
C LYS A 37 2.92 7.29 4.87
N ALA A 38 3.54 8.37 5.34
CA ALA A 38 4.32 9.27 4.49
C ALA A 38 5.54 8.57 3.87
N ARG A 39 6.17 7.64 4.62
CA ARG A 39 7.28 6.81 4.14
C ARG A 39 6.85 5.70 3.18
N ILE A 40 5.64 5.16 3.34
CA ILE A 40 5.07 4.17 2.41
C ILE A 40 4.65 4.79 1.08
N ALA A 41 4.09 6.00 1.09
CA ALA A 41 3.57 6.66 -0.11
C ALA A 41 4.54 6.64 -1.33
N PRO A 42 5.84 6.97 -1.20
CA PRO A 42 6.79 6.90 -2.32
C PRO A 42 7.17 5.47 -2.75
N GLU A 43 6.94 4.46 -1.92
CA GLU A 43 7.23 3.05 -2.22
C GLU A 43 6.11 2.39 -3.05
N VAL A 44 4.97 3.06 -3.22
CA VAL A 44 3.86 2.56 -4.03
C VAL A 44 4.23 2.70 -5.51
N PRO A 45 4.35 1.59 -6.27
CA PRO A 45 4.72 1.67 -7.67
C PRO A 45 3.63 2.35 -8.51
N GLU A 46 4.04 2.91 -9.66
CA GLU A 46 3.08 3.43 -10.64
C GLU A 46 2.12 2.32 -11.10
N GLY A 47 0.84 2.66 -11.25
CA GLY A 47 -0.21 1.69 -11.56
C GLY A 47 -0.67 0.86 -10.36
N TRP A 48 -0.28 1.21 -9.14
CA TRP A 48 -0.78 0.61 -7.90
C TRP A 48 -1.48 1.64 -7.03
N ARG A 49 -2.36 1.16 -6.15
CA ARG A 49 -3.05 1.96 -5.14
C ARG A 49 -2.98 1.30 -3.79
N VAL A 50 -3.01 2.09 -2.72
CA VAL A 50 -3.19 1.56 -1.37
C VAL A 50 -4.65 1.20 -1.15
N ILE A 51 -4.92 0.00 -0.63
CA ILE A 51 -6.26 -0.48 -0.30
C ILE A 51 -6.48 -0.65 1.21
N GLY A 52 -5.42 -0.57 2.02
CA GLY A 52 -5.51 -0.62 3.47
C GLY A 52 -4.20 -0.34 4.16
N TYR A 53 -4.29 0.11 5.41
CA TYR A 53 -3.17 0.27 6.33
C TYR A 53 -3.42 -0.56 7.60
N SER A 54 -2.35 -0.98 8.26
CA SER A 54 -2.39 -1.69 9.54
C SER A 54 -1.18 -1.33 10.38
N THR A 55 -1.33 -1.32 11.70
CA THR A 55 -0.27 -0.93 12.65
C THR A 55 -0.11 -1.94 13.76
N TRP A 56 1.12 -2.14 14.21
CA TRP A 56 1.49 -3.09 15.26
C TRP A 56 2.61 -2.53 16.16
#